data_AF-A0A0B6XTS3-F1
#
_entry.id   AF-A0A0B6XTS3-F1
#
_cell.length_a   1.000
_cell.length_b   1.000
_cell.length_c   1.000
_cell.angle_alpha   90.00
_cell.angle_beta   90.00
_cell.angle_gamma   90.00
#
_symmetry.space_group_name_H-M   'P 1'
#
loop_
_entity.id
_entity.type
_entity.pdbx_description
1 polymer ?
#
loop_
_entity_poly.entity_id
_entity_poly.type
_entity_poly.pdbx_seq_one_letter_code
_entity_poly.pdbx_strand_id
1 'polypeptide(L)'
;QSSESSALQLKLKALVLDTIHNMTVLQELLESNTKSVNEWQWQKQLRYYIRKDGMCVIRMVDAEFEYTYEYQGNAAKLVHTPLTDKCYLTLTQG
;
A
#
# COMPACT_ATOMS: atom_id res chain seq x y z
N GLN A 1 25.99 11.11 -14.42
CA GLN A 1 24.85 12.07 -14.43
C GLN A 1 23.61 11.52 -15.16
N SER A 2 23.70 10.88 -16.34
CA SER A 2 22.49 10.34 -17.02
C SER A 2 21.77 9.21 -16.27
N SER A 3 22.51 8.32 -15.60
CA SER A 3 21.95 7.16 -14.89
C SER A 3 21.17 7.52 -13.62
N GLU A 4 21.60 8.54 -12.88
CA GLU A 4 20.91 9.05 -11.69
C GLU A 4 19.55 9.66 -12.05
N SER A 5 19.50 10.41 -13.15
CA SER A 5 18.26 10.98 -13.69
C SER A 5 17.26 9.90 -14.10
N SER A 6 17.74 8.79 -14.70
CA SER A 6 16.89 7.64 -15.03
C SER A 6 16.33 6.93 -13.79
N ALA A 7 17.15 6.72 -12.75
CA ALA A 7 16.69 6.13 -11.50
C ALA A 7 15.65 7.00 -10.77
N LEU A 8 15.82 8.33 -10.79
CA LEU A 8 14.84 9.28 -10.26
C LEU A 8 13.51 9.22 -11.02
N GLN A 9 13.55 9.08 -12.35
CA GLN A 9 12.33 8.92 -13.15
C GLN A 9 11.56 7.64 -12.80
N LEU A 10 12.26 6.52 -12.55
CA LEU A 10 11.60 5.27 -12.13
C LEU A 10 10.93 5.42 -10.75
N LYS A 11 11.62 6.06 -9.79
CA LYS A 11 11.05 6.36 -8.47
C LYS A 11 9.82 7.25 -8.56
N LEU A 12 9.86 8.28 -9.41
CA LEU A 12 8.73 9.18 -9.63
C LEU A 12 7.52 8.41 -10.17
N LYS A 13 7.73 7.56 -11.18
CA LYS A 13 6.65 6.72 -11.74
C LYS A 13 6.01 5.82 -10.68
N ALA A 14 6.83 5.18 -9.85
CA ALA A 14 6.35 4.35 -8.76
C ALA A 14 5.49 5.15 -7.76
N LEU A 15 5.95 6.34 -7.37
CA LEU A 15 5.20 7.21 -6.44
C LEU A 15 3.87 7.71 -7.04
N VAL A 16 3.85 8.00 -8.35
CA VAL A 16 2.63 8.41 -9.05
C VAL A 16 1.60 7.28 -9.05
N LEU A 17 2.03 6.02 -9.28
CA LEU A 17 1.12 4.87 -9.23
C LEU A 17 0.53 4.67 -7.82
N ASP A 18 1.36 4.76 -6.78
CA ASP A 18 0.90 4.68 -5.38
C ASP A 18 -0.11 5.81 -5.06
N THR A 19 0.15 7.02 -5.57
CA THR A 19 -0.72 8.19 -5.38
C THR A 19 -2.08 8.00 -6.05
N ILE A 20 -2.12 7.52 -7.29
CA ILE A 20 -3.37 7.24 -8.00
C ILE A 20 -4.19 6.19 -7.25
N HIS A 21 -3.56 5.13 -6.77
CA HIS A 21 -4.24 4.12 -5.95
C HIS A 21 -4.86 4.71 -4.69
N ASN A 22 -4.11 5.53 -3.94
CA ASN A 22 -4.63 6.19 -2.73
C ASN A 22 -5.82 7.10 -3.04
N MET A 23 -5.82 7.79 -4.18
CA MET A 23 -6.97 8.60 -4.62
C MET A 23 -8.21 7.72 -4.88
N THR A 24 -8.06 6.56 -5.50
CA THR A 24 -9.15 5.61 -5.72
C THR A 24 -9.70 5.08 -4.38
N VAL A 25 -8.83 4.71 -3.44
CA VAL A 25 -9.24 4.28 -2.09
C VAL A 25 -10.04 5.39 -1.39
N LEU A 26 -9.57 6.64 -1.47
CA LEU A 26 -10.25 7.78 -0.87
C LEU A 26 -11.64 8.00 -1.48
N GLN A 27 -11.79 7.85 -2.80
CA GLN A 27 -13.09 7.91 -3.48
C GLN A 27 -14.04 6.82 -2.96
N GLU A 28 -13.58 5.57 -2.83
CA GLU A 28 -14.40 4.49 -2.27
C GLU A 28 -14.84 4.76 -0.83
N LEU A 29 -13.97 5.32 0.00
CA LEU A 29 -14.29 5.66 1.40
C LEU A 29 -15.34 6.78 1.48
N LEU A 30 -15.26 7.77 0.58
CA LEU A 30 -16.25 8.84 0.49
C LEU A 30 -17.61 8.33 0.01
N GLU A 31 -17.63 7.51 -1.05
CA GLU A 31 -18.86 6.91 -1.60
C GLU A 31 -19.56 6.00 -0.59
N SER A 32 -18.79 5.26 0.21
CA SER A 32 -19.31 4.42 1.29
C SER A 32 -19.65 5.17 2.57
N ASN A 33 -19.37 6.48 2.64
CA ASN A 33 -19.57 7.32 3.83
C ASN A 33 -18.93 6.70 5.08
N THR A 34 -17.70 6.18 4.95
CA THR A 34 -16.96 5.55 6.04
C THR A 34 -16.61 6.59 7.11
N LYS A 35 -17.02 6.37 8.37
CA LYS A 35 -16.82 7.34 9.48
C LYS A 35 -15.86 6.86 10.55
N SER A 36 -15.65 5.56 10.64
CA SER A 36 -14.82 4.93 11.66
C SER A 36 -13.72 4.09 11.04
N VAL A 37 -12.56 4.07 11.72
CA VAL A 37 -11.45 3.16 11.38
C VAL A 37 -11.81 1.70 11.60
N ASN A 38 -12.89 1.38 12.31
CA ASN A 38 -13.31 -0.01 12.53
C ASN A 38 -14.20 -0.54 11.40
N GLU A 39 -14.60 0.29 10.44
CA GLU A 39 -15.45 -0.12 9.34
C GLU A 39 -14.70 -0.95 8.30
N TRP A 40 -15.42 -1.89 7.68
CA TRP A 40 -14.86 -2.85 6.72
C TRP A 40 -14.13 -2.17 5.57
N GLN A 41 -14.66 -1.08 5.04
CA GLN A 41 -14.12 -0.35 3.90
C GLN A 41 -12.72 0.21 4.16
N TRP A 42 -12.42 0.54 5.43
CA TRP A 42 -11.07 0.89 5.87
C TRP A 42 -10.25 -0.36 6.23
N GLN A 43 -10.86 -1.33 6.91
CA GLN A 43 -10.18 -2.56 7.33
C GLN A 43 -9.65 -3.42 6.18
N LYS A 44 -10.36 -3.44 5.04
CA LYS A 44 -9.96 -4.18 3.84
C LYS A 44 -8.72 -3.60 3.14
N GLN A 45 -8.28 -2.38 3.47
CA GLN A 45 -7.14 -1.73 2.83
C GLN A 45 -5.82 -2.24 3.43
N LEU A 46 -4.77 -2.30 2.61
CA LEU A 46 -3.41 -2.58 3.07
C LEU A 46 -2.82 -1.34 3.73
N ARG A 47 -2.53 -1.40 5.03
CA ARG A 47 -2.18 -0.22 5.84
C ARG A 47 -0.80 -0.38 6.47
N TYR A 48 -0.06 0.72 6.54
CA TYR A 48 1.30 0.76 7.07
C TYR A 48 1.34 1.62 8.32
N TYR A 49 1.96 1.13 9.38
CA TYR A 49 2.10 1.82 10.65
C TYR A 49 3.53 1.75 11.15
N ILE A 50 3.97 2.80 11.84
CA ILE A 50 5.22 2.78 12.60
C ILE A 50 4.84 2.61 14.07
N ARG A 51 5.29 1.50 14.68
CA ARG A 51 5.12 1.23 16.10
C ARG A 51 6.02 2.15 16.94
N LYS A 52 5.75 2.23 18.25
CA LYS A 52 6.49 3.11 19.18
C LYS A 52 7.98 2.74 19.30
N ASP A 53 8.33 1.50 19.01
CA ASP A 53 9.70 0.98 18.95
C ASP A 53 10.42 1.30 17.63
N GLY A 54 9.75 1.98 16.68
CA GLY A 54 10.29 2.32 15.37
C GLY A 54 10.10 1.25 14.29
N MET A 55 9.51 0.10 14.62
CA MET A 55 9.27 -0.98 13.67
C MET A 55 8.09 -0.65 12.74
N CYS A 56 8.30 -0.83 11.44
CA CYS A 56 7.24 -0.73 10.44
C CYS A 56 6.42 -2.03 10.44
N VAL A 57 5.11 -1.91 10.52
CA VAL A 57 4.18 -3.03 10.43
C VAL A 57 3.13 -2.77 9.36
N ILE A 58 2.78 -3.84 8.66
CA ILE A 58 1.74 -3.86 7.64
C ILE A 58 0.52 -4.55 8.25
N ARG A 59 -0.65 -3.95 8.11
CA ARG A 59 -1.92 -4.49 8.61
C ARG A 59 -2.96 -4.57 7.51
N MET A 60 -3.70 -5.68 7.47
CA MET A 60 -4.83 -5.87 6.59
C MET A 60 -5.89 -6.70 7.32
N VAL A 61 -7.08 -6.12 7.50
CA VAL A 61 -8.11 -6.66 8.40
C VAL A 61 -7.48 -6.96 9.78
N ASP A 62 -7.52 -8.22 10.22
CA ASP A 62 -7.00 -8.68 11.51
C ASP A 62 -5.54 -9.18 11.43
N ALA A 63 -4.98 -9.28 10.22
CA ALA A 63 -3.61 -9.73 10.01
C ALA A 63 -2.62 -8.58 10.19
N GLU A 64 -1.49 -8.87 10.84
CA GLU A 64 -0.37 -7.96 11.03
C GLU A 64 0.96 -8.65 10.68
N PHE A 65 1.81 -7.95 9.94
CA PHE A 65 3.12 -8.44 9.50
C PHE A 65 4.18 -7.40 9.85
N GLU A 66 5.34 -7.85 10.33
CA GLU A 66 6.50 -6.99 10.56
C GLU A 66 7.29 -6.83 9.27
N TYR A 67 7.69 -5.59 8.96
CA TYR A 67 8.52 -5.34 7.79
C TYR A 67 9.93 -5.86 8.01
N THR A 68 10.46 -6.64 7.07
CA THR A 68 11.77 -7.32 7.19
C THR A 68 12.96 -6.47 6.76
N TYR A 69 12.72 -5.28 6.19
CA TYR A 69 13.75 -4.36 5.71
C TYR A 69 14.69 -4.94 4.63
N GLU A 70 14.21 -5.92 3.86
CA GLU A 70 14.94 -6.44 2.70
C GLU A 70 15.06 -5.39 1.59
N TYR A 71 16.27 -5.20 1.06
CA TYR A 71 16.52 -4.26 -0.03
C TYR A 71 16.09 -4.82 -1.38
N GLN A 72 15.06 -4.22 -1.98
CA GLN A 72 14.47 -4.67 -3.26
C GLN A 72 15.00 -3.95 -4.51
N GLY A 73 15.80 -2.89 -4.35
CA GLY A 73 16.25 -2.04 -5.47
C GLY A 73 15.10 -1.29 -6.16
N ASN A 74 15.32 -0.81 -7.39
CA ASN A 74 14.33 -0.12 -8.21
C ASN A 74 13.62 -1.09 -9.17
N ALA A 75 13.09 -2.20 -8.65
CA ALA A 75 12.29 -3.13 -9.43
C ALA A 75 11.00 -2.44 -9.94
N ALA A 76 10.49 -2.90 -11.09
CA ALA A 76 9.21 -2.41 -11.59
C ALA A 76 8.09 -2.79 -10.61
N LYS A 77 7.36 -1.79 -10.10
CA LYS A 77 6.18 -2.03 -9.27
C LYS A 77 5.02 -2.55 -10.13
N LEU A 78 4.28 -3.51 -9.59
CA LEU A 78 2.99 -3.92 -10.17
C LEU A 78 1.97 -2.79 -9.97
N VAL A 79 1.08 -2.60 -10.94
CA VAL A 79 0.01 -1.61 -10.84
C VAL A 79 -1.02 -2.10 -9.82
N HIS A 80 -1.37 -1.25 -8.86
CA HIS A 80 -2.46 -1.51 -7.93
C HIS A 80 -3.80 -1.52 -8.70
N THR A 81 -4.47 -2.67 -8.67
CA THR A 81 -5.77 -2.88 -9.30
C THR A 81 -6.72 -3.59 -8.32
N PRO A 82 -8.04 -3.48 -8.51
CA PRO A 82 -9.01 -4.18 -7.64
C PRO A 82 -8.79 -5.70 -7.56
N LEU A 83 -8.18 -6.30 -8.59
CA LEU A 83 -7.80 -7.72 -8.54
C LEU A 83 -6.64 -7.97 -7.57
N THR A 84 -5.64 -7.08 -7.57
CA THR A 84 -4.47 -7.20 -6.69
C THR A 84 -4.88 -7.04 -5.23
N ASP A 85 -5.81 -6.14 -4.94
CA ASP A 85 -6.33 -5.94 -3.58
C ASP A 85 -7.04 -7.21 -3.06
N LYS A 86 -7.81 -7.89 -3.91
CA LYS A 86 -8.41 -9.20 -3.58
C LYS A 86 -7.35 -10.28 -3.35
N CYS A 87 -6.29 -10.31 -4.15
CA CYS A 87 -5.19 -11.24 -3.94
C CYS A 87 -4.52 -11.02 -2.57
N TYR A 88 -4.20 -9.78 -2.21
CA TYR A 88 -3.63 -9.47 -0.90
C TYR A 88 -4.58 -9.86 0.24
N LEU A 89 -5.88 -9.60 0.09
CA LEU A 89 -6.85 -9.98 1.11
C LEU A 89 -6.85 -11.50 1.33
N THR A 90 -6.95 -12.29 0.25
CA THR A 90 -6.94 -13.76 0.37
C THR A 90 -5.62 -14.29 0.93
N LEU A 91 -4.48 -13.72 0.51
CA LEU A 91 -3.16 -14.17 0.98
C LEU A 91 -2.89 -13.82 2.45
N THR A 92 -3.49 -12.75 2.97
CA THR A 92 -3.30 -12.32 4.36
C THR A 92 -4.27 -12.97 5.34
N GLN A 93 -5.43 -13.45 4.85
CA GLN A 93 -6.44 -14.15 5.66
C GLN A 93 -6.35 -15.68 5.59
N GLY A 94 -5.45 -16.21 4.74
CA GLY A 94 -5.22 -17.65 4.57
C GLY A 94 -4.39 -18.29 5.68
#